data_AF-A0A6P6HEN3-F1
#
_entry.id   AF-A0A6P6HEN3-F1
#
_cell.length_a   1.000
_cell.length_b   1.000
_cell.length_c   1.000
_cell.angle_alpha   90.00
_cell.angle_beta   90.00
_cell.angle_gamma   90.00
#
_symmetry.space_group_name_H-M   'P 1'
#
loop_
_entity.id
_entity.type
_entity.pdbx_description
1 polymer ?
#
loop_
_entity_poly.entity_id
_entity_poly.type
_entity_poly.pdbx_seq_one_letter_code
_entity_poly.pdbx_strand_id
1 'polypeptide(L)'
;MQAPRLPWFFLHAWWALLQAGAATVAPSPLRTRGQPSSPSPLAYMLSLYRDPLPRADIIRSLQAQDVHADGQNWTFAFDFSFLSQAEDLVWAELRLQLAGPVDLPPGVLPSIEILHQLKPDAEQDPADCRERLRMDSFTVPLSQMTFSSGSMVLEVTRPLSKWLKHPRELAEQTSRLARECPQRPPVPPVASALLVLYSNLSPEQRRLGGSTLLWEAESSWRAQEGQLSQERGRRHRRHHLPDRSQLCRKVKFQVDFNLIGWGSWIIYPKQYNAYRCEGECPNPVGEEFHPTNHAYIQSLLKRYQPHRVPSTCCAPVKTKPLSMLYVDNGRVLLDHHKDMIVEECGCL
;
A
#
# COMPACT_ATOMS: atom_id res chain seq x y z
N MET A 1 95.94 -9.54 20.93
CA MET A 1 96.00 -8.66 22.11
C MET A 1 94.74 -8.88 22.94
N GLN A 2 94.91 -8.91 24.25
CA GLN A 2 93.93 -9.34 25.27
C GLN A 2 92.68 -8.44 25.34
N ALA A 3 91.54 -9.09 25.64
CA ALA A 3 90.46 -8.82 26.62
C ALA A 3 90.33 -7.40 27.26
N PRO A 4 89.16 -6.97 27.81
CA PRO A 4 88.19 -7.72 28.65
C PRO A 4 86.68 -7.45 28.32
N ARG A 5 85.69 -8.32 28.61
CA ARG A 5 85.09 -8.78 29.90
C ARG A 5 84.51 -7.60 30.72
N LEU A 6 83.28 -7.54 31.26
CA LEU A 6 82.22 -8.50 31.64
C LEU A 6 80.90 -7.67 31.94
N PRO A 7 79.81 -8.15 32.59
CA PRO A 7 78.46 -8.29 32.01
C PRO A 7 77.32 -7.91 33.01
N TRP A 8 76.24 -8.73 33.05
CA TRP A 8 75.11 -8.85 34.03
C TRP A 8 73.85 -8.02 33.71
N PHE A 9 72.62 -8.51 33.85
CA PHE A 9 72.01 -9.83 34.06
C PHE A 9 70.48 -9.61 34.01
N PHE A 10 69.72 -10.60 33.52
CA PHE A 10 68.39 -11.03 34.00
C PHE A 10 67.17 -10.03 33.96
N LEU A 11 65.90 -10.38 33.74
CA LEU A 11 65.11 -11.60 33.54
C LEU A 11 63.71 -11.21 33.00
N HIS A 12 63.13 -12.11 32.19
CA HIS A 12 61.71 -12.48 32.07
C HIS A 12 60.63 -11.45 31.63
N ALA A 13 60.00 -11.72 30.48
CA ALA A 13 58.57 -12.04 30.42
C ALA A 13 58.19 -12.75 29.10
N TRP A 14 57.76 -14.00 29.24
CA TRP A 14 56.78 -14.81 28.49
C TRP A 14 56.72 -14.74 26.94
N TRP A 15 57.08 -15.81 26.23
CA TRP A 15 56.23 -16.97 25.85
C TRP A 15 54.95 -16.63 25.07
N ALA A 16 55.02 -16.81 23.73
CA ALA A 16 53.97 -17.13 22.74
C ALA A 16 54.36 -16.46 21.40
N LEU A 17 54.54 -17.08 20.23
CA LEU A 17 54.33 -18.42 19.65
C LEU A 17 55.39 -18.51 18.52
N LEU A 18 56.34 -19.46 18.53
CA LEU A 18 56.25 -20.80 17.94
C LEU A 18 55.55 -20.87 16.58
N GLN A 19 56.40 -21.03 15.56
CA GLN A 19 56.31 -21.97 14.44
C GLN A 19 55.20 -21.81 13.38
N ALA A 20 55.67 -21.47 12.18
CA ALA A 20 55.64 -22.32 10.98
C ALA A 20 54.30 -22.92 10.54
N GLY A 21 53.96 -22.72 9.26
CA GLY A 21 53.08 -23.65 8.57
C GLY A 21 52.61 -23.11 7.24
N ALA A 22 53.13 -23.68 6.16
CA ALA A 22 52.64 -23.50 4.80
C ALA A 22 51.12 -23.69 4.72
N ALA A 23 50.40 -22.70 4.19
CA ALA A 23 49.00 -22.85 3.83
C ALA A 23 48.91 -23.19 2.34
N THR A 24 48.53 -24.43 2.11
CA THR A 24 48.00 -25.02 0.88
C THR A 24 47.04 -24.07 0.15
N VAL A 25 47.29 -23.86 -1.14
CA VAL A 25 46.30 -23.29 -2.07
C VAL A 25 45.15 -24.29 -2.16
N ALA A 26 44.05 -23.99 -1.47
CA ALA A 26 42.82 -24.75 -1.61
C ALA A 26 42.24 -24.51 -3.01
N PRO A 27 41.91 -25.57 -3.79
CA PRO A 27 41.22 -25.40 -5.05
C PRO A 27 39.83 -24.83 -4.76
N SER A 28 39.46 -23.76 -5.48
CA SER A 28 38.10 -23.22 -5.49
C SER A 28 37.12 -24.37 -5.77
N PRO A 29 36.01 -24.50 -5.02
CA PRO A 29 35.09 -25.60 -5.25
C PRO A 29 34.46 -25.41 -6.63
N LEU A 30 34.76 -26.34 -7.53
CA LEU A 30 34.03 -26.57 -8.76
C LEU A 30 32.55 -26.65 -8.41
N ARG A 31 31.79 -25.71 -8.97
CA ARG A 31 30.33 -25.68 -9.12
C ARG A 31 29.75 -27.09 -9.02
N THR A 32 29.13 -27.41 -7.89
CA THR A 32 28.45 -28.70 -7.70
C THR A 32 27.36 -28.83 -8.77
N ARG A 33 27.45 -29.92 -9.51
CA ARG A 33 26.51 -30.32 -10.56
C ARG A 33 25.15 -30.57 -9.90
N GLY A 34 24.20 -29.64 -10.06
CA GLY A 34 22.82 -29.87 -9.60
C GLY A 34 21.97 -28.66 -9.21
N GLN A 35 22.46 -27.41 -9.19
CA GLN A 35 21.59 -26.25 -8.97
C GLN A 35 21.02 -25.73 -10.30
N PRO A 36 19.68 -25.55 -10.44
CA PRO A 36 19.13 -24.81 -11.55
C PRO A 36 19.65 -23.37 -11.45
N SER A 37 20.47 -22.96 -12.41
CA SER A 37 20.94 -21.59 -12.48
C SER A 37 19.75 -20.67 -12.69
N SER A 38 19.57 -19.71 -11.79
CA SER A 38 18.69 -18.56 -12.00
C SER A 38 18.98 -17.94 -13.39
N PRO A 39 17.99 -17.31 -14.04
CA PRO A 39 18.29 -16.49 -15.21
C PRO A 39 19.42 -15.52 -14.86
N SER A 40 20.37 -15.31 -15.80
CA SER A 40 21.44 -14.35 -15.57
C SER A 40 20.82 -13.00 -15.17
N PRO A 41 21.48 -12.17 -14.34
CA PRO A 41 20.95 -10.84 -14.00
C PRO A 41 20.55 -10.03 -15.25
N LEU A 42 21.24 -10.29 -16.37
CA LEU A 42 20.96 -9.71 -17.67
C LEU A 42 19.68 -10.29 -18.33
N ALA A 43 19.41 -11.59 -18.20
CA ALA A 43 18.15 -12.19 -18.63
C ALA A 43 16.95 -11.70 -17.79
N TYR A 44 17.14 -11.47 -16.49
CA TYR A 44 16.13 -10.84 -15.61
C TYR A 44 15.91 -9.37 -15.97
N MET A 45 16.98 -8.59 -16.21
CA MET A 45 16.81 -7.22 -16.71
C MET A 45 16.09 -7.19 -18.06
N LEU A 46 16.42 -8.09 -18.99
CA LEU A 46 15.75 -8.18 -20.29
C LEU A 46 14.27 -8.60 -20.17
N SER A 47 13.88 -9.40 -19.17
CA SER A 47 12.46 -9.70 -18.93
C SER A 47 11.68 -8.47 -18.44
N LEU A 48 12.30 -7.59 -17.64
CA LEU A 48 11.67 -6.33 -17.20
C LEU A 48 11.42 -5.35 -18.35
N TYR A 49 12.17 -5.45 -19.46
CA TYR A 49 11.95 -4.65 -20.67
C TYR A 49 11.00 -5.31 -21.68
N ARG A 50 10.83 -6.64 -21.63
CA ARG A 50 9.95 -7.38 -22.55
C ARG A 50 8.48 -7.31 -22.14
N ASP A 51 8.22 -7.38 -20.85
CA ASP A 51 6.89 -7.25 -20.27
C ASP A 51 6.95 -6.13 -19.23
N PRO A 52 6.35 -4.96 -19.49
CA PRO A 52 6.23 -3.92 -18.46
C PRO A 52 5.61 -4.55 -17.22
N LEU A 53 6.27 -4.41 -16.06
CA LEU A 53 5.67 -4.78 -14.78
C LEU A 53 4.22 -4.27 -14.76
N PRO A 54 3.23 -5.12 -14.47
CA PRO A 54 1.83 -4.70 -14.51
C PRO A 54 1.67 -3.49 -13.59
N ARG A 55 1.23 -2.36 -14.17
CA ARG A 55 1.00 -1.13 -13.43
C ARG A 55 -0.15 -1.40 -12.47
N ALA A 56 0.16 -1.41 -11.18
CA ALA A 56 -0.81 -1.56 -10.10
C ALA A 56 -1.13 -0.20 -9.50
N ASP A 57 -2.41 0.05 -9.21
CA ASP A 57 -2.85 1.28 -8.54
C ASP A 57 -2.50 1.27 -7.05
N ILE A 58 -2.50 0.08 -6.43
CA ILE A 58 -2.30 -0.11 -4.99
C ILE A 58 -1.25 -1.21 -4.77
N ILE A 59 -0.31 -0.96 -3.85
CA ILE A 59 0.67 -1.96 -3.39
C ILE A 59 0.52 -2.12 -1.88
N ARG A 60 0.21 -3.33 -1.41
CA ARG A 60 0.05 -3.64 0.02
C ARG A 60 1.08 -4.68 0.45
N SER A 61 1.70 -4.47 1.60
CA SER A 61 2.68 -5.39 2.18
C SER A 61 2.18 -5.95 3.51
N LEU A 62 2.12 -7.28 3.62
CA LEU A 62 1.74 -8.01 4.83
C LEU A 62 2.94 -8.74 5.41
N GLN A 63 3.23 -8.47 6.67
CA GLN A 63 4.18 -9.26 7.43
C GLN A 63 3.50 -10.53 7.94
N ALA A 64 4.13 -11.69 7.78
CA ALA A 64 3.63 -12.93 8.37
C ALA A 64 3.62 -12.83 9.90
N GLN A 65 2.50 -13.21 10.52
CA GLN A 65 2.36 -13.29 11.97
C GLN A 65 2.98 -14.55 12.54
N ASP A 66 2.86 -15.65 11.80
CA ASP A 66 3.41 -16.94 12.17
C ASP A 66 3.98 -17.63 10.92
N VAL A 67 5.09 -18.32 11.12
CA VAL A 67 5.80 -19.05 10.06
C VAL A 67 6.19 -20.41 10.62
N HIS A 68 5.66 -21.44 9.99
CA HIS A 68 5.98 -22.82 10.31
C HIS A 68 6.54 -23.48 9.06
N ALA A 69 7.66 -24.19 9.19
CA ALA A 69 8.20 -24.95 8.08
C ALA A 69 8.70 -26.30 8.62
N ASP A 70 8.07 -27.36 8.14
CA ASP A 70 8.45 -28.74 8.42
C ASP A 70 8.89 -29.40 7.11
N GLY A 71 10.20 -29.50 6.92
CA GLY A 71 10.81 -29.97 5.69
C GLY A 71 10.35 -29.16 4.46
N GLN A 72 9.43 -29.75 3.70
CA GLN A 72 8.90 -29.20 2.45
C GLN A 72 7.56 -28.47 2.61
N ASN A 73 6.90 -28.59 3.76
CA ASN A 73 5.60 -27.98 4.02
C ASN A 73 5.79 -26.69 4.79
N TRP A 74 5.56 -25.56 4.11
CA TRP A 74 5.76 -24.23 4.66
C TRP A 74 4.41 -23.53 4.79
N THR A 75 4.08 -23.15 6.02
CA THR A 75 2.81 -22.51 6.38
C THR A 75 3.08 -21.09 6.83
N PHE A 76 2.38 -20.13 6.23
CA PHE A 76 2.48 -18.70 6.52
C PHE A 76 1.12 -18.16 6.93
N ALA A 77 1.03 -17.50 8.09
CA ALA A 77 -0.18 -16.87 8.55
C ALA A 77 -0.12 -15.34 8.37
N PHE A 78 -1.14 -14.76 7.74
CA PHE A 78 -1.29 -13.31 7.55
C PHE A 78 -2.68 -12.81 7.96
N ASP A 79 -2.77 -11.53 8.28
CA ASP A 79 -4.06 -10.88 8.49
C ASP A 79 -4.58 -10.28 7.18
N PHE A 80 -5.69 -10.76 6.66
CA PHE A 80 -6.31 -10.26 5.44
C PHE A 80 -7.59 -9.47 5.71
N SER A 81 -7.92 -9.20 6.98
CA SER A 81 -9.14 -8.48 7.38
C SER A 81 -9.26 -7.09 6.77
N PHE A 82 -8.14 -6.46 6.42
CA PHE A 82 -8.09 -5.12 5.83
C PHE A 82 -8.29 -5.10 4.30
N LEU A 83 -8.27 -6.25 3.62
CA LEU A 83 -8.43 -6.27 2.17
C LEU A 83 -9.89 -6.00 1.80
N SER A 84 -10.11 -4.91 1.07
CA SER A 84 -11.44 -4.59 0.54
C SER A 84 -11.79 -5.54 -0.62
N GLN A 85 -13.05 -5.96 -0.71
CA GLN A 85 -13.55 -6.84 -1.78
C GLN A 85 -13.62 -6.16 -3.16
N ALA A 86 -13.18 -4.91 -3.27
CA ALA A 86 -13.34 -4.08 -4.45
C ALA A 86 -12.04 -3.88 -5.26
N GLU A 87 -10.96 -4.56 -4.84
CA GLU A 87 -9.65 -4.52 -5.48
C GLU A 87 -9.43 -5.76 -6.37
N ASP A 88 -9.03 -5.54 -7.63
CA ASP A 88 -8.67 -6.62 -8.54
C ASP A 88 -7.18 -6.97 -8.38
N LEU A 89 -6.87 -8.15 -7.83
CA LEU A 89 -5.49 -8.62 -7.70
C LEU A 89 -4.87 -8.85 -9.08
N VAL A 90 -3.79 -8.12 -9.37
CA VAL A 90 -3.04 -8.21 -10.63
C VAL A 90 -1.82 -9.12 -10.46
N TRP A 91 -1.12 -8.97 -9.35
CA TRP A 91 0.12 -9.67 -9.07
C TRP A 91 0.32 -9.86 -7.56
N ALA A 92 0.93 -10.97 -7.14
CA ALA A 92 1.29 -11.20 -5.75
C ALA A 92 2.62 -11.93 -5.62
N GLU A 93 3.45 -11.46 -4.69
CA GLU A 93 4.78 -12.01 -4.41
C GLU A 93 4.94 -12.32 -2.93
N LEU A 94 5.35 -13.54 -2.61
CA LEU A 94 5.78 -13.93 -1.28
C LEU A 94 7.31 -13.86 -1.22
N ARG A 95 7.83 -12.96 -0.40
CA ARG A 95 9.25 -12.69 -0.20
C ARG A 95 9.71 -13.29 1.11
N LEU A 96 10.65 -14.22 1.04
CA LEU A 96 11.17 -14.97 2.18
C LEU A 96 12.64 -14.60 2.40
N GLN A 97 12.96 -14.24 3.64
CA GLN A 97 14.34 -14.13 4.12
C GLN A 97 14.74 -15.46 4.75
N LEU A 98 15.79 -16.09 4.25
CA LEU A 98 16.25 -17.39 4.74
C LEU A 98 17.25 -17.18 5.88
N ALA A 99 17.11 -17.95 6.97
CA ALA A 99 18.02 -17.89 8.11
C ALA A 99 19.34 -18.66 7.86
N GLY A 100 19.36 -19.53 6.85
CA GLY A 100 20.51 -20.31 6.41
C GLY A 100 20.29 -20.93 5.02
N PRO A 101 21.27 -21.66 4.47
CA PRO A 101 21.09 -22.40 3.23
C PRO A 101 19.99 -23.46 3.41
N VAL A 102 18.93 -23.36 2.61
CA VAL A 102 17.86 -24.36 2.57
C VAL A 102 18.28 -25.44 1.58
N ASP A 103 18.62 -26.62 2.08
CA ASP A 103 18.87 -27.80 1.26
C ASP A 103 17.53 -28.38 0.79
N LEU A 104 16.99 -27.84 -0.30
CA LEU A 104 15.86 -28.46 -0.99
C LEU A 104 16.38 -29.72 -1.71
N PRO A 105 15.89 -30.94 -1.39
CA PRO A 105 16.32 -32.14 -2.09
C PRO A 105 15.98 -32.03 -3.58
N PRO A 106 16.89 -32.48 -4.47
CA PRO A 106 16.72 -32.32 -5.91
C PRO A 106 15.46 -33.03 -6.38
N GLY A 107 14.52 -32.27 -6.95
CA GLY A 107 13.28 -32.78 -7.53
C GLY A 107 12.03 -32.66 -6.66
N VAL A 108 12.13 -32.13 -5.43
CA VAL A 108 10.95 -31.91 -4.58
C VAL A 108 10.71 -30.42 -4.33
N LEU A 109 9.53 -29.97 -4.73
CA LEU A 109 9.11 -28.56 -4.63
C LEU A 109 8.48 -28.30 -3.25
N PRO A 110 8.74 -27.15 -2.61
CA PRO A 110 8.06 -26.77 -1.38
C PRO A 110 6.55 -26.63 -1.61
N SER A 111 5.77 -27.22 -0.70
CA SER A 111 4.34 -27.03 -0.56
C SER A 111 4.09 -25.85 0.35
N ILE A 112 3.37 -24.86 -0.15
CA ILE A 112 3.11 -23.60 0.56
C ILE A 112 1.64 -23.55 0.95
N GLU A 113 1.39 -23.28 2.21
CA GLU A 113 0.08 -23.05 2.76
C GLU A 113 -0.03 -21.62 3.29
N ILE A 114 -1.06 -20.89 2.84
CA ILE A 114 -1.35 -19.54 3.30
C ILE A 114 -2.61 -19.58 4.15
N LEU A 115 -2.48 -19.06 5.37
CA LEU A 115 -3.55 -18.99 6.36
C LEU A 115 -3.93 -17.53 6.64
N HIS A 116 -5.22 -17.29 6.83
CA HIS A 116 -5.73 -16.06 7.42
C HIS A 116 -5.81 -16.21 8.94
N GLN A 117 -5.16 -15.29 9.67
CA GLN A 117 -5.21 -15.19 11.12
C GLN A 117 -5.37 -13.73 11.54
N LEU A 118 -6.39 -13.43 12.36
CA LEU A 118 -6.62 -12.09 12.88
C LEU A 118 -5.49 -11.68 13.84
N LYS A 119 -4.99 -10.45 13.71
CA LYS A 119 -3.98 -9.91 14.62
C LYS A 119 -4.55 -9.80 16.05
N PRO A 120 -3.83 -10.24 17.10
CA PRO A 120 -4.33 -10.15 18.46
C PRO A 120 -4.38 -8.72 18.97
N ASP A 121 -5.41 -8.42 19.76
CA ASP A 121 -5.38 -7.30 20.69
C ASP A 121 -4.31 -7.55 21.75
N ALA A 122 -3.58 -6.49 22.12
CA ALA A 122 -2.38 -6.56 22.97
C ALA A 122 -2.61 -7.12 24.40
N GLU A 123 -3.83 -7.49 24.75
CA GLU A 123 -4.22 -7.95 26.10
C GLU A 123 -4.60 -9.44 26.21
N GLN A 124 -4.51 -10.24 25.14
CA GLN A 124 -4.90 -11.67 25.19
C GLN A 124 -3.73 -12.66 25.35
N ASP A 125 -3.97 -13.62 26.26
CA ASP A 125 -3.08 -14.68 26.75
C ASP A 125 -2.47 -15.51 25.59
N PRO A 126 -1.17 -15.89 25.63
CA PRO A 126 -0.50 -16.58 24.52
C PRO A 126 -0.91 -18.06 24.35
N ALA A 127 -1.82 -18.58 25.17
CA ALA A 127 -2.14 -20.01 25.27
C ALA A 127 -3.37 -20.46 24.46
N ASP A 128 -4.15 -19.53 23.87
CA ASP A 128 -5.37 -19.90 23.15
C ASP A 128 -5.08 -20.29 21.69
N CYS A 129 -5.49 -21.50 21.31
CA CYS A 129 -5.35 -22.05 19.97
C CYS A 129 -6.28 -21.28 19.03
N ARG A 130 -5.70 -20.42 18.19
CA ARG A 130 -6.46 -19.44 17.41
C ARG A 130 -7.11 -20.08 16.19
N GLU A 131 -8.30 -19.58 15.85
CA GLU A 131 -8.95 -19.92 14.59
C GLU A 131 -8.09 -19.42 13.42
N ARG A 132 -7.62 -20.37 12.60
CA ARG A 132 -6.88 -20.11 11.37
C ARG A 132 -7.74 -20.58 10.22
N LEU A 133 -8.00 -19.67 9.28
CA LEU A 133 -8.74 -20.02 8.07
C LEU A 133 -7.75 -20.34 6.96
N ARG A 134 -7.80 -21.54 6.40
CA ARG A 134 -6.95 -21.89 5.25
C ARG A 134 -7.42 -21.14 4.01
N MET A 135 -6.54 -20.31 3.43
CA MET A 135 -6.84 -19.61 2.19
C MET A 135 -6.53 -20.50 0.98
N ASP A 136 -5.30 -20.99 0.90
CA ASP A 136 -4.87 -21.88 -0.18
C ASP A 136 -3.67 -22.74 0.22
N SER A 137 -3.50 -23.86 -0.48
CA SER A 137 -2.36 -24.77 -0.36
C SER A 137 -1.92 -25.19 -1.76
N PHE A 138 -0.68 -24.87 -2.13
CA PHE A 138 -0.17 -25.06 -3.49
C PHE A 138 1.33 -25.36 -3.50
N THR A 139 1.79 -26.03 -4.55
CA THR A 139 3.21 -26.23 -4.81
C THR A 139 3.70 -25.17 -5.80
N VAL A 140 4.86 -24.58 -5.53
CA VAL A 140 5.44 -23.57 -6.41
C VAL A 140 6.43 -24.24 -7.37
N PRO A 141 6.26 -24.11 -8.70
CA PRO A 141 7.24 -24.61 -9.66
C PRO A 141 8.51 -23.76 -9.64
N LEU A 142 9.66 -24.36 -9.97
CA LEU A 142 10.95 -23.67 -10.05
C LEU A 142 10.94 -22.44 -10.98
N SER A 143 10.10 -22.43 -12.01
CA SER A 143 9.94 -21.28 -12.93
C SER A 143 9.36 -20.03 -12.26
N GLN A 144 8.69 -20.19 -11.11
CA GLN A 144 8.08 -19.11 -10.32
C GLN A 144 8.91 -18.76 -9.08
N MET A 145 10.11 -19.33 -8.97
CA MET A 145 11.05 -19.07 -7.88
C MET A 145 12.22 -18.24 -8.36
N THR A 146 12.46 -17.11 -7.70
CA THR A 146 13.69 -16.35 -7.87
C THR A 146 14.53 -16.48 -6.61
N PHE A 147 15.76 -16.98 -6.77
CA PHE A 147 16.71 -17.12 -5.68
C PHE A 147 17.73 -15.98 -5.72
N SER A 148 18.00 -15.39 -4.57
CA SER A 148 19.16 -14.53 -4.35
C SER A 148 19.91 -15.00 -3.09
N SER A 149 21.13 -14.52 -2.86
CA SER A 149 21.94 -14.92 -1.70
C SER A 149 21.21 -14.61 -0.39
N GLY A 150 20.57 -15.62 0.20
CA GLY A 150 19.83 -15.52 1.47
C GLY A 150 18.36 -15.08 1.34
N SER A 151 17.81 -14.96 0.14
CA SER A 151 16.38 -14.67 -0.03
C SER A 151 15.74 -15.42 -1.21
N MET A 152 14.45 -15.63 -1.10
CA MET A 152 13.63 -16.34 -2.06
C MET A 152 12.36 -15.54 -2.33
N VAL A 153 12.02 -15.35 -3.60
CA VAL A 153 10.79 -14.68 -4.03
C VAL A 153 9.94 -15.67 -4.81
N LEU A 154 8.66 -15.74 -4.46
CA LEU A 154 7.70 -16.68 -4.99
C LEU A 154 6.51 -15.93 -5.57
N GLU A 155 6.19 -16.21 -6.83
CA GLU A 155 4.95 -15.71 -7.43
C GLU A 155 3.75 -16.50 -6.88
N VAL A 156 2.81 -15.82 -6.22
CA VAL A 156 1.64 -16.43 -5.56
C VAL A 156 0.32 -15.81 -6.04
N THR A 157 0.31 -15.22 -7.23
CA THR A 157 -0.82 -14.51 -7.82
C THR A 157 -2.05 -15.41 -8.00
N ARG A 158 -1.90 -16.57 -8.66
CA ARG A 158 -3.04 -17.44 -8.99
C ARG A 158 -3.74 -17.99 -7.75
N PRO A 159 -3.02 -18.56 -6.76
CA PRO A 159 -3.65 -19.03 -5.51
C PRO A 159 -4.48 -17.96 -4.81
N LEU A 160 -3.90 -16.77 -4.63
CA LEU A 160 -4.56 -15.68 -3.90
C LEU A 160 -5.73 -15.04 -4.67
N SER A 161 -5.65 -14.99 -6.01
CA SER A 161 -6.69 -14.39 -6.84
C SER A 161 -8.06 -15.07 -6.70
N LYS A 162 -8.08 -16.38 -6.40
CA LYS A 162 -9.33 -17.15 -6.24
C LYS A 162 -10.04 -16.77 -4.93
N TRP A 163 -9.28 -16.71 -3.83
CA TRP A 163 -9.84 -16.42 -2.52
C TRP A 163 -10.28 -14.97 -2.39
N LEU A 164 -9.47 -14.02 -2.88
CA LEU A 164 -9.79 -12.58 -2.76
C LEU A 164 -11.08 -12.19 -3.48
N LYS A 165 -11.49 -12.95 -4.52
CA LYS A 165 -12.76 -12.72 -5.20
C LYS A 165 -13.97 -13.24 -4.42
N HIS A 166 -13.83 -14.31 -3.62
CA HIS A 166 -14.95 -14.97 -2.93
C HIS A 166 -14.55 -15.48 -1.52
N PRO A 167 -14.17 -14.60 -0.58
CA PRO A 167 -13.61 -15.02 0.72
C PRO A 167 -14.63 -15.75 1.60
N ARG A 168 -15.92 -15.38 1.54
CA ARG A 168 -16.98 -15.98 2.38
C ARG A 168 -17.37 -17.39 1.96
N GLU A 169 -17.47 -17.66 0.66
CA GLU A 169 -17.81 -18.99 0.13
C GLU A 169 -16.70 -20.01 0.39
N LEU A 170 -15.43 -19.59 0.27
CA LEU A 170 -14.29 -20.47 0.54
C LEU A 170 -14.08 -20.70 2.05
N ALA A 171 -14.41 -19.72 2.89
CA ALA A 171 -14.37 -19.86 4.34
C ALA A 171 -15.34 -20.94 4.87
N GLU A 172 -16.58 -20.95 4.36
CA GLU A 172 -17.58 -21.96 4.74
C GLU A 172 -17.22 -23.38 4.27
N GLN A 173 -16.55 -23.50 3.12
CA GLN A 173 -16.07 -24.78 2.60
C GLN A 173 -14.85 -25.33 3.37
N THR A 174 -13.99 -24.45 3.88
CA THR A 174 -12.74 -24.83 4.58
C THR A 174 -12.90 -24.99 6.09
N SER A 175 -13.92 -24.36 6.70
CA SER A 175 -14.25 -24.49 8.13
C SER A 175 -14.64 -25.92 8.56
N ARG A 176 -14.85 -26.87 7.63
CA ARG A 176 -15.21 -28.26 7.95
C ARG A 176 -14.01 -29.19 8.19
N LEU A 177 -12.77 -28.70 8.08
CA LEU A 177 -11.57 -29.49 8.36
C LEU A 177 -10.53 -28.66 9.15
N ALA A 178 -9.98 -29.27 10.20
CA ALA A 178 -8.84 -28.85 11.04
C ALA A 178 -9.13 -27.99 12.29
N ARG A 179 -9.56 -28.66 13.37
CA ARG A 179 -9.12 -28.35 14.73
C ARG A 179 -7.83 -29.12 15.02
N GLU A 180 -6.72 -28.72 14.44
CA GLU A 180 -5.42 -29.27 14.83
C GLU A 180 -4.45 -28.10 15.03
N CYS A 181 -3.98 -27.93 16.27
CA CYS A 181 -2.92 -27.01 16.63
C CYS A 181 -1.60 -27.79 16.63
N PRO A 182 -0.80 -27.78 15.54
CA PRO A 182 0.52 -28.37 15.58
C PRO A 182 1.41 -27.59 16.55
N GLN A 183 1.98 -28.31 17.51
CA GLN A 183 2.96 -27.79 18.46
C GLN A 183 4.24 -27.34 17.73
N ARG A 184 4.81 -26.25 18.24
CA ARG A 184 5.95 -25.50 17.69
C ARG A 184 7.22 -26.36 17.62
N PRO A 185 7.82 -26.64 16.44
CA PRO A 185 9.21 -27.07 16.36
C PRO A 185 10.15 -25.88 16.59
N PRO A 186 11.37 -26.10 17.12
CA PRO A 186 12.29 -25.02 17.45
C PRO A 186 12.97 -24.50 16.18
N VAL A 187 12.75 -23.21 15.92
CA VAL A 187 13.39 -22.36 14.90
C VAL A 187 12.96 -22.65 13.44
N PRO A 188 12.12 -21.80 12.83
CA PRO A 188 11.83 -21.92 11.40
C PRO A 188 13.09 -21.57 10.56
N PRO A 189 13.33 -22.24 9.42
CA PRO A 189 14.38 -21.90 8.46
C PRO A 189 14.20 -20.52 7.79
N VAL A 190 13.05 -19.88 7.98
CA VAL A 190 12.69 -18.57 7.43
C VAL A 190 12.74 -17.52 8.54
N ALA A 191 13.62 -16.53 8.39
CA ALA A 191 13.80 -15.43 9.34
C ALA A 191 12.64 -14.42 9.29
N SER A 192 12.08 -14.20 8.10
CA SER A 192 10.92 -13.32 7.91
C SER A 192 10.22 -13.62 6.58
N ALA A 193 8.89 -13.53 6.56
CA ALA A 193 8.09 -13.64 5.34
C ALA A 193 7.22 -12.38 5.14
N LEU A 194 7.31 -11.80 3.94
CA LEU A 194 6.57 -10.61 3.53
C LEU A 194 5.76 -10.93 2.27
N LEU A 195 4.44 -10.81 2.35
CA LEU A 195 3.56 -10.92 1.19
C LEU A 195 3.29 -9.54 0.61
N VAL A 196 3.57 -9.34 -0.67
CA VAL A 196 3.31 -8.10 -1.40
C VAL A 196 2.22 -8.33 -2.42
N LEU A 197 1.13 -7.57 -2.32
CA LEU A 197 -0.02 -7.63 -3.20
C LEU A 197 -0.05 -6.37 -4.06
N TYR A 198 -0.24 -6.57 -5.37
CA TYR A 198 -0.38 -5.53 -6.36
C TYR A 198 -1.79 -5.62 -6.93
N SER A 199 -2.61 -4.63 -6.63
CA SER A 199 -4.02 -4.60 -7.02
C SER A 199 -4.35 -3.35 -7.81
N ASN A 200 -5.41 -3.45 -8.60
CA ASN A 200 -6.02 -2.34 -9.30
C ASN A 200 -7.35 -1.98 -8.65
N LEU A 201 -7.66 -0.68 -8.59
CA LEU A 201 -8.98 -0.21 -8.23
C LEU A 201 -9.95 -0.61 -9.34
N SER A 202 -11.17 -1.00 -8.96
CA SER A 202 -12.24 -1.25 -9.93
C SER A 202 -12.46 -0.02 -10.83
N PRO A 203 -12.87 -0.19 -12.09
CA PRO A 203 -13.15 0.94 -12.99
C PRO A 203 -14.16 1.94 -12.43
N GLU A 204 -15.11 1.46 -11.63
CA GLU A 204 -16.12 2.29 -10.96
C GLU A 204 -15.49 3.14 -9.86
N GLN A 205 -14.61 2.57 -9.03
CA GLN A 205 -13.88 3.33 -8.00
C GLN A 205 -12.86 4.31 -8.60
N ARG A 206 -12.20 3.97 -9.71
CA ARG A 206 -11.34 4.94 -10.41
C ARG A 206 -12.12 6.17 -10.87
N ARG A 207 -13.39 6.00 -11.26
CA ARG A 207 -14.26 7.12 -11.66
C ARG A 207 -14.78 7.92 -10.47
N LEU A 208 -14.94 7.29 -9.32
CA LEU A 208 -15.36 7.92 -8.06
C LEU A 208 -14.20 8.50 -7.24
N GLY A 209 -12.96 8.43 -7.72
CA GLY A 209 -11.80 8.96 -7.01
C GLY A 209 -11.26 8.05 -5.90
N GLY A 210 -11.48 6.73 -5.95
CA GLY A 210 -11.12 5.74 -4.91
C GLY A 210 -9.63 5.56 -4.56
N SER A 211 -8.76 6.47 -5.00
CA SER A 211 -7.35 6.60 -4.56
C SER A 211 -7.12 7.89 -3.74
N THR A 212 -8.16 8.41 -3.07
CA THR A 212 -8.03 9.54 -2.15
C THR A 212 -7.45 9.08 -0.82
N LEU A 213 -6.73 9.98 -0.16
CA LEU A 213 -6.18 9.75 1.18
C LEU A 213 -7.28 9.48 2.21
N LEU A 214 -8.48 10.03 2.01
CA LEU A 214 -9.66 9.79 2.83
C LEU A 214 -10.07 8.31 2.78
N TRP A 215 -10.21 7.73 1.59
CA TRP A 215 -10.51 6.30 1.43
C TRP A 215 -9.41 5.40 2.04
N GLU A 216 -8.14 5.72 1.82
CA GLU A 216 -7.01 4.97 2.40
C GLU A 216 -6.97 5.06 3.93
N ALA A 217 -7.28 6.23 4.49
CA ALA A 217 -7.31 6.44 5.93
C ALA A 217 -8.48 5.69 6.58
N GLU A 218 -9.67 5.70 5.98
CA GLU A 218 -10.85 5.00 6.49
C GLU A 218 -10.76 3.47 6.34
N SER A 219 -10.13 2.99 5.27
CA SER A 219 -9.95 1.55 5.01
C SER A 219 -8.78 0.92 5.78
N SER A 220 -7.90 1.72 6.37
CA SER A 220 -6.75 1.25 7.13
C SER A 220 -7.15 0.71 8.51
N TRP A 221 -6.53 -0.40 8.94
CA TRP A 221 -6.65 -0.91 10.32
C TRP A 221 -6.25 0.14 11.38
N ARG A 222 -5.44 1.15 10.99
CA ARG A 222 -5.06 2.29 11.86
C ARG A 222 -6.12 3.38 11.95
N ALA A 223 -7.26 3.27 11.25
CA ALA A 223 -8.36 4.22 11.36
C ALA A 223 -8.82 4.39 12.82
N GLN A 224 -8.74 3.31 13.62
CA GLN A 224 -8.99 3.35 15.07
C GLN A 224 -7.82 3.92 15.88
N GLU A 225 -6.56 3.70 15.50
CA GLU A 225 -5.39 4.27 16.19
C GLU A 225 -5.34 5.80 16.11
N GLY A 226 -5.88 6.38 15.02
CA GLY A 226 -5.99 7.82 14.81
C GLY A 226 -7.12 8.50 15.58
N GLN A 227 -7.96 7.76 16.32
CA GLN A 227 -8.92 8.34 17.27
C GLN A 227 -8.12 8.91 18.45
N LEU A 228 -7.58 10.12 18.27
CA LEU A 228 -6.93 10.90 19.31
C LEU A 228 -7.75 10.79 20.59
N SER A 229 -7.13 10.18 21.59
CA SER A 229 -7.56 9.87 22.96
C SER A 229 -8.28 11.02 23.71
N GLN A 230 -9.43 11.49 23.22
CA GLN A 230 -10.16 12.56 23.89
C GLN A 230 -11.68 12.56 23.64
N GLU A 231 -12.32 11.41 23.60
CA GLU A 231 -13.79 11.34 23.80
C GLU A 231 -14.21 11.18 25.26
N ARG A 232 -13.27 11.04 26.22
CA ARG A 232 -13.62 10.90 27.65
C ARG A 232 -13.78 12.22 28.43
N GLY A 233 -13.71 13.39 27.79
CA GLY A 233 -13.70 14.63 28.56
C GLY A 233 -14.08 15.89 27.80
N ARG A 234 -15.29 15.96 27.25
CA ARG A 234 -16.05 17.22 27.09
C ARG A 234 -17.48 16.92 26.65
N ARG A 235 -18.40 16.93 27.62
CA ARG A 235 -19.80 17.28 27.33
C ARG A 235 -19.81 18.71 26.81
N HIS A 236 -19.82 18.97 25.50
CA HIS A 236 -20.27 20.26 24.99
C HIS A 236 -20.68 20.22 23.50
N ARG A 237 -21.90 20.72 23.32
CA ARG A 237 -22.57 21.16 22.09
C ARG A 237 -22.90 20.06 21.10
N ARG A 238 -24.20 19.73 21.04
CA ARG A 238 -24.84 19.25 19.82
C ARG A 238 -24.43 20.21 18.71
N HIS A 239 -23.44 19.84 17.90
CA HIS A 239 -23.25 20.51 16.63
C HIS A 239 -24.54 20.25 15.87
N HIS A 240 -25.33 21.30 15.66
CA HIS A 240 -26.35 21.26 14.63
C HIS A 240 -25.61 20.86 13.36
N LEU A 241 -25.87 19.64 12.85
CA LEU A 241 -25.53 19.36 11.47
C LEU A 241 -26.22 20.44 10.65
N PRO A 242 -25.49 21.22 9.84
CA PRO A 242 -26.10 22.18 8.94
C PRO A 242 -27.17 21.44 8.14
N ASP A 243 -28.34 22.07 7.96
CA ASP A 243 -29.31 21.54 7.02
C ASP A 243 -28.60 21.28 5.68
N ARG A 244 -28.95 20.20 4.96
CA ARG A 244 -28.31 19.89 3.67
C ARG A 244 -28.39 21.07 2.69
N SER A 245 -29.34 21.97 2.89
CA SER A 245 -29.47 23.21 2.14
C SER A 245 -28.35 24.24 2.39
N GLN A 246 -27.63 24.14 3.50
CA GLN A 246 -26.52 25.04 3.88
C GLN A 246 -25.14 24.50 3.47
N LEU A 247 -25.07 23.22 3.09
CA LEU A 247 -23.83 22.58 2.66
C LEU A 247 -23.42 23.03 1.24
N CYS A 248 -22.12 22.93 0.97
CA CYS A 248 -21.53 23.29 -0.32
C CYS A 248 -22.29 22.68 -1.50
N ARG A 249 -22.80 23.55 -2.39
CA ARG A 249 -23.61 23.16 -3.54
C ARG A 249 -23.52 24.16 -4.68
N LYS A 250 -23.89 23.69 -5.86
CA LYS A 250 -24.09 24.54 -7.04
C LYS A 250 -25.45 25.24 -6.98
N VAL A 251 -25.45 26.57 -7.10
CA VAL A 251 -26.65 27.40 -7.15
C VAL A 251 -26.72 28.19 -8.46
N LYS A 252 -27.93 28.58 -8.87
CA LYS A 252 -28.13 29.39 -10.09
C LYS A 252 -27.50 30.78 -9.91
N PHE A 253 -26.80 31.24 -10.93
CA PHE A 253 -26.22 32.58 -11.01
C PHE A 253 -26.33 33.06 -12.45
N GLN A 254 -27.32 33.92 -12.69
CA GLN A 254 -27.60 34.47 -14.02
C GLN A 254 -26.68 35.66 -14.27
N VAL A 255 -25.96 35.61 -15.38
CA VAL A 255 -25.18 36.73 -15.90
C VAL A 255 -25.96 37.32 -17.07
N ASP A 256 -26.20 38.62 -17.02
CA ASP A 256 -26.78 39.41 -18.12
C ASP A 256 -25.74 40.42 -18.58
N PHE A 257 -25.29 40.28 -19.83
CA PHE A 257 -24.26 41.14 -20.39
C PHE A 257 -24.75 42.58 -20.59
N ASN A 258 -26.06 42.80 -20.75
CA ASN A 258 -26.59 44.16 -20.82
C ASN A 258 -26.46 44.86 -19.47
N LEU A 259 -26.72 44.15 -18.36
CA LEU A 259 -26.64 44.72 -17.01
C LEU A 259 -25.22 45.10 -16.59
N ILE A 260 -24.21 44.36 -17.05
CA ILE A 260 -22.79 44.68 -16.78
C ILE A 260 -22.16 45.62 -17.82
N GLY A 261 -22.96 46.16 -18.75
CA GLY A 261 -22.51 47.12 -19.77
C GLY A 261 -21.75 46.51 -20.96
N TRP A 262 -21.79 45.19 -21.11
CA TRP A 262 -21.12 44.45 -22.20
C TRP A 262 -22.07 44.08 -23.36
N GLY A 263 -23.35 44.38 -23.22
CA GLY A 263 -24.39 44.04 -24.19
C GLY A 263 -24.21 44.69 -25.56
N SER A 264 -23.41 45.75 -25.69
CA SER A 264 -23.12 46.42 -26.97
C SER A 264 -22.16 45.63 -27.85
N TRP A 265 -21.18 44.93 -27.26
CA TRP A 265 -20.15 44.20 -28.00
C TRP A 265 -20.35 42.69 -27.96
N ILE A 266 -21.04 42.13 -26.95
CA ILE A 266 -21.43 40.71 -26.94
C ILE A 266 -22.75 40.54 -27.69
N ILE A 267 -22.74 39.83 -28.82
CA ILE A 267 -23.91 39.59 -29.66
C ILE A 267 -24.74 38.43 -29.10
N TYR A 268 -24.11 37.30 -28.76
CA TYR A 268 -24.78 36.11 -28.22
C TYR A 268 -23.85 35.28 -27.32
N PRO A 269 -24.34 34.67 -26.23
CA PRO A 269 -25.66 34.90 -25.64
C PRO A 269 -25.73 36.27 -24.94
N LYS A 270 -26.93 36.86 -24.83
CA LYS A 270 -27.13 38.09 -24.05
C LYS A 270 -27.19 37.83 -22.54
N GLN A 271 -27.65 36.64 -22.17
CA GLN A 271 -27.70 36.16 -20.79
C GLN A 271 -27.40 34.67 -20.74
N TYR A 272 -26.80 34.20 -19.65
CA TYR A 272 -26.58 32.77 -19.42
C TYR A 272 -26.47 32.48 -17.93
N ASN A 273 -26.69 31.22 -17.55
CA ASN A 273 -26.50 30.76 -16.18
C ASN A 273 -25.06 30.29 -16.00
N ALA A 274 -24.24 31.12 -15.39
CA ALA A 274 -22.86 30.77 -15.03
C ALA A 274 -22.83 29.76 -13.87
N TYR A 275 -23.88 29.73 -13.04
CA TYR A 275 -23.90 29.07 -11.74
C TYR A 275 -22.76 29.56 -10.82
N ARG A 276 -22.88 29.29 -9.53
CA ARG A 276 -21.80 29.53 -8.56
C ARG A 276 -21.85 28.50 -7.45
N CYS A 277 -20.73 28.33 -6.76
CA CYS A 277 -20.65 27.48 -5.58
C CYS A 277 -20.99 28.30 -4.33
N GLU A 278 -21.83 27.74 -3.47
CA GLU A 278 -22.26 28.37 -2.22
C GLU A 278 -22.50 27.31 -1.15
N GLY A 279 -22.23 27.67 0.11
CA GLY A 279 -22.50 26.85 1.27
C GLY A 279 -21.23 26.60 2.09
N GLU A 280 -21.42 25.95 3.22
CA GLU A 280 -20.34 25.59 4.15
C GLU A 280 -19.84 24.18 3.86
N CYS A 281 -18.53 23.99 4.04
CA CYS A 281 -17.89 22.68 3.95
C CYS A 281 -17.88 22.00 5.33
N PRO A 282 -18.34 20.74 5.44
CA PRO A 282 -18.31 20.02 6.70
C PRO A 282 -16.88 19.71 7.14
N ASN A 283 -16.68 19.57 8.45
CA ASN A 283 -15.40 19.21 9.05
C ASN A 283 -15.59 17.97 9.95
N PRO A 284 -15.07 16.80 9.57
CA PRO A 284 -14.27 16.54 8.39
C PRO A 284 -15.14 16.53 7.11
N VAL A 285 -14.51 16.78 5.97
CA VAL A 285 -15.17 16.73 4.67
C VAL A 285 -15.26 15.29 4.17
N GLY A 286 -16.40 14.90 3.59
CA GLY A 286 -16.60 13.60 2.95
C GLY A 286 -16.34 13.63 1.44
N GLU A 287 -16.21 12.44 0.83
CA GLU A 287 -15.98 12.26 -0.60
C GLU A 287 -17.05 12.89 -1.49
N GLU A 288 -18.29 13.01 -1.00
CA GLU A 288 -19.40 13.61 -1.72
C GLU A 288 -19.18 15.10 -2.07
N PHE A 289 -18.19 15.74 -1.44
CA PHE A 289 -17.77 17.11 -1.71
C PHE A 289 -16.48 17.19 -2.52
N HIS A 290 -16.03 16.09 -3.12
CA HIS A 290 -14.84 16.00 -3.99
C HIS A 290 -13.60 16.74 -3.46
N PRO A 291 -13.18 16.50 -2.20
CA PRO A 291 -12.05 17.19 -1.62
C PRO A 291 -10.73 16.72 -2.25
N THR A 292 -9.74 17.61 -2.31
CA THR A 292 -8.36 17.16 -2.49
C THR A 292 -7.83 16.54 -1.20
N ASN A 293 -6.76 15.74 -1.28
CA ASN A 293 -6.08 15.24 -0.06
C ASN A 293 -5.66 16.39 0.88
N HIS A 294 -5.27 17.54 0.33
CA HIS A 294 -4.95 18.74 1.12
C HIS A 294 -6.19 19.27 1.86
N ALA A 295 -7.31 19.43 1.15
CA ALA A 295 -8.57 19.88 1.73
C ALA A 295 -9.07 18.92 2.81
N TYR A 296 -8.94 17.61 2.59
CA TYR A 296 -9.31 16.60 3.57
C TYR A 296 -8.49 16.74 4.86
N ILE A 297 -7.15 16.80 4.77
CA ILE A 297 -6.27 17.00 5.93
C ILE A 297 -6.57 18.34 6.63
N GLN A 298 -6.81 19.41 5.87
CA GLN A 298 -7.20 20.69 6.45
C GLN A 298 -8.53 20.59 7.22
N SER A 299 -9.51 19.86 6.72
CA SER A 299 -10.80 19.65 7.40
C SER A 299 -10.63 18.86 8.71
N LEU A 300 -9.72 17.89 8.75
CA LEU A 300 -9.35 17.15 9.96
C LEU A 300 -8.67 18.08 10.96
N LEU A 301 -7.68 18.86 10.52
CA LEU A 301 -7.03 19.87 11.36
C LEU A 301 -8.03 20.91 11.86
N LYS A 302 -9.01 21.31 11.05
CA LYS A 302 -10.06 22.23 11.46
C LYS A 302 -10.92 21.64 12.56
N ARG A 303 -11.27 20.35 12.48
CA ARG A 303 -12.03 19.63 13.50
C ARG A 303 -11.29 19.56 14.84
N TYR A 304 -10.01 19.20 14.83
CA TYR A 304 -9.24 18.96 16.05
C TYR A 304 -8.52 20.21 16.59
N GLN A 305 -8.15 21.16 15.73
CA GLN A 305 -7.40 22.37 16.06
C GLN A 305 -8.01 23.60 15.35
N PRO A 306 -9.26 23.98 15.68
CA PRO A 306 -10.07 24.94 14.91
C PRO A 306 -9.48 26.35 14.78
N HIS A 307 -8.55 26.73 15.65
CA HIS A 307 -7.89 28.03 15.63
C HIS A 307 -6.62 28.09 14.77
N ARG A 308 -6.09 26.95 14.32
CA ARG A 308 -4.85 26.91 13.53
C ARG A 308 -5.08 27.03 12.03
N VAL A 309 -6.24 26.58 11.56
CA VAL A 309 -6.57 26.55 10.13
C VAL A 309 -7.98 27.08 9.87
N PRO A 310 -8.22 27.71 8.70
CA PRO A 310 -9.58 28.01 8.26
C PRO A 310 -10.32 26.74 7.81
N SER A 311 -11.65 26.82 7.73
CA SER A 311 -12.45 25.77 7.07
C SER A 311 -12.11 25.73 5.58
N THR A 312 -12.29 24.57 4.94
CA THR A 312 -12.21 24.45 3.48
C THR A 312 -13.29 25.30 2.80
N CYS A 313 -13.00 25.76 1.59
CA CYS A 313 -13.88 26.67 0.85
C CYS A 313 -14.72 25.91 -0.17
N CYS A 314 -16.00 26.30 -0.33
CA CYS A 314 -16.86 25.78 -1.38
C CYS A 314 -16.52 26.44 -2.73
N ALA A 315 -15.92 25.68 -3.65
CA ALA A 315 -15.39 26.19 -4.91
C ALA A 315 -15.73 25.27 -6.11
N PRO A 316 -15.68 25.78 -7.35
CA PRO A 316 -15.87 24.96 -8.54
C PRO A 316 -14.75 23.90 -8.66
N VAL A 317 -15.15 22.63 -8.80
CA VAL A 317 -14.22 21.52 -9.10
C VAL A 317 -14.26 21.11 -10.56
N LYS A 318 -15.34 21.49 -11.26
CA LYS A 318 -15.51 21.26 -12.70
C LYS A 318 -16.29 22.39 -13.34
N THR A 319 -15.81 22.80 -14.50
CA THR A 319 -16.31 23.91 -15.29
C THR A 319 -16.43 23.50 -16.75
N LYS A 320 -17.33 24.16 -17.49
CA LYS A 320 -17.47 24.00 -18.94
C LYS A 320 -17.28 25.32 -19.66
N PRO A 321 -16.84 25.28 -20.93
CA PRO A 321 -16.71 26.48 -21.74
C PRO A 321 -18.09 27.07 -22.13
N LEU A 322 -18.09 28.35 -22.47
CA LEU A 322 -19.20 29.05 -23.11
C LEU A 322 -18.78 29.56 -24.49
N SER A 323 -19.57 29.21 -25.50
CA SER A 323 -19.44 29.76 -26.86
C SER A 323 -20.01 31.18 -26.88
N MET A 324 -19.22 32.15 -27.31
CA MET A 324 -19.63 33.56 -27.38
C MET A 324 -19.40 34.13 -28.78
N LEU A 325 -20.40 34.83 -29.28
CA LEU A 325 -20.35 35.65 -30.48
C LEU A 325 -20.24 37.11 -30.06
N TYR A 326 -19.17 37.80 -30.44
CA TYR A 326 -18.92 39.19 -30.04
C TYR A 326 -18.20 39.99 -31.12
N VAL A 327 -18.23 41.32 -30.99
CA VAL A 327 -17.53 42.25 -31.85
C VAL A 327 -16.19 42.60 -31.22
N ASP A 328 -15.10 42.35 -31.94
CA ASP A 328 -13.76 42.83 -31.60
C ASP A 328 -13.17 43.59 -32.79
N ASN A 329 -12.70 44.81 -32.56
CA ASN A 329 -12.08 45.66 -33.58
C ASN A 329 -12.89 45.76 -34.90
N GLY A 330 -14.23 45.82 -34.77
CA GLY A 330 -15.16 45.91 -35.91
C GLY A 330 -15.41 44.59 -36.65
N ARG A 331 -14.86 43.46 -36.18
CA ARG A 331 -15.10 42.12 -36.73
C ARG A 331 -15.96 41.31 -35.77
N VAL A 332 -16.81 40.45 -36.33
CA VAL A 332 -17.61 39.50 -35.55
C VAL A 332 -16.81 38.21 -35.40
N LEU A 333 -16.58 37.79 -34.16
CA LEU A 333 -15.83 36.59 -33.80
C LEU A 333 -16.71 35.62 -33.02
N LEU A 334 -16.56 34.32 -33.31
CA LEU A 334 -17.11 33.23 -32.52
C LEU A 334 -15.95 32.52 -31.82
N ASP A 335 -15.97 32.48 -30.50
CA ASP A 335 -14.95 31.81 -29.69
C ASP A 335 -15.55 31.01 -28.53
N HIS A 336 -14.78 30.06 -28.00
CA HIS A 336 -15.17 29.17 -26.90
C HIS A 336 -14.31 29.47 -25.67
N HIS A 337 -14.83 30.26 -24.76
CA HIS A 337 -14.12 30.65 -23.55
C HIS A 337 -14.26 29.58 -22.47
N LYS A 338 -13.12 29.06 -21.99
CA LYS A 338 -13.07 28.04 -20.93
C LYS A 338 -13.52 28.63 -19.59
N ASP A 339 -13.92 27.74 -18.69
CA ASP A 339 -14.19 28.07 -17.28
C ASP A 339 -15.32 29.08 -17.02
N MET A 340 -16.28 29.17 -17.94
CA MET A 340 -17.37 30.16 -17.89
C MET A 340 -18.61 29.69 -17.14
N ILE A 341 -18.84 28.38 -17.04
CA ILE A 341 -20.03 27.80 -16.38
C ILE A 341 -19.62 26.71 -15.40
N VAL A 342 -20.04 26.84 -14.14
CA VAL A 342 -19.81 25.82 -13.10
C VAL A 342 -20.68 24.59 -13.35
N GLU A 343 -20.05 23.42 -13.45
CA GLU A 343 -20.75 22.15 -13.56
C GLU A 343 -20.89 21.46 -12.20
N GLU A 344 -19.81 21.43 -11.42
CA GLU A 344 -19.75 20.74 -10.13
C GLU A 344 -18.99 21.60 -9.10
N CYS A 345 -19.44 21.53 -7.84
CA CYS A 345 -18.82 22.21 -6.70
C CYS A 345 -18.22 21.19 -5.75
N GLY A 346 -17.19 21.60 -5.01
CA GLY A 346 -16.56 20.79 -3.98
C GLY A 346 -15.87 21.65 -2.93
N CYS A 347 -15.24 21.00 -1.97
CA CYS A 347 -14.61 21.60 -0.80
C CYS A 347 -13.09 21.53 -0.92
N LEU A 348 -12.43 22.68 -1.11
CA LEU A 348 -10.99 22.80 -1.38
C LEU A 348 -10.21 23.47 -0.26
#